data_AF-A0A2V9CIC2-F1
#
_entry.id   AF-A0A2V9CIC2-F1
#
_cell.length_a   1.000
_cell.length_b   1.000
_cell.length_c   1.000
_cell.angle_alpha   90.00
_cell.angle_beta   90.00
_cell.angle_gamma   90.00
#
_symmetry.space_group_name_H-M   'P 1'
#
loop_
_entity.id
_entity.type
_entity.pdbx_description
1 polymer ?
#
loop_
_entity_poly.entity_id
_entity_poly.type
_entity_poly.pdbx_seq_one_letter_code
_entity_poly.pdbx_strand_id
1 'polypeptide(L)'
;TILIDAQDFAIVKISGHPAKRPSFWIERADFVRQYQKIGQFWLPLKDETVVHVRLKGVKILMIDHGDYAVNEDTPEKQDVRSSNDTAEELSAAPPASVSDSEESGQEGYR
;
A
#
# COMPACT_ATOMS: atom_id res chain seq x y z
N THR A 1 -5.61 -8.15 15.98
CA THR A 1 -6.69 -7.16 16.14
C THR A 1 -6.39 -5.93 15.34
N ILE A 2 -7.39 -5.40 14.64
CA ILE A 2 -7.33 -4.12 13.93
C ILE A 2 -8.30 -3.20 14.66
N LEU A 3 -7.83 -2.04 15.09
CA LEU A 3 -8.64 -0.98 15.68
C LEU A 3 -8.85 0.12 14.65
N ILE A 4 -10.09 0.60 14.58
CA ILE A 4 -10.55 1.59 13.63
C ILE A 4 -11.05 2.81 14.42
N ASP A 5 -10.71 4.00 13.95
CA ASP A 5 -11.25 5.26 14.43
C ASP A 5 -12.73 5.38 14.04
N ALA A 6 -13.59 5.78 14.97
CA ALA A 6 -15.03 5.81 14.71
C ALA A 6 -15.48 7.02 13.88
N GLN A 7 -14.69 8.09 13.85
CA GLN A 7 -15.02 9.34 13.16
C GLN A 7 -14.46 9.33 11.74
N ASP A 8 -13.19 8.95 11.60
CA ASP A 8 -12.46 8.99 10.32
C ASP A 8 -12.47 7.64 9.58
N PHE A 9 -12.97 6.57 10.20
CA PHE A 9 -12.93 5.19 9.68
C PHE A 9 -11.53 4.69 9.30
N ALA A 10 -10.49 5.29 9.91
CA ALA A 10 -9.10 4.98 9.63
C ALA A 10 -8.52 3.95 10.60
N ILE A 11 -7.43 3.27 10.22
CA ILE A 11 -6.74 2.33 11.10
C ILE A 11 -5.92 3.11 12.12
N VAL A 12 -6.18 2.89 13.41
CA VAL A 12 -5.41 3.51 14.51
C VAL A 12 -4.35 2.58 15.07
N LYS A 13 -4.62 1.27 15.03
CA LYS A 13 -3.72 0.26 15.60
C LYS A 13 -3.92 -1.10 14.94
N ILE A 14 -2.81 -1.76 14.67
CA ILE A 14 -2.77 -3.17 14.29
C ILE A 14 -1.96 -3.91 15.34
N SER A 15 -2.45 -5.06 15.77
CA SER A 15 -1.71 -5.96 16.66
C SER A 15 -1.88 -7.41 16.21
N GLY A 16 -0.84 -8.21 16.36
CA GLY A 16 -0.92 -9.63 16.03
C GLY A 16 0.43 -10.30 15.95
N HIS A 17 0.44 -11.46 15.31
CA HIS A 17 1.66 -12.22 15.02
C HIS A 17 1.57 -12.79 13.60
N PRO A 18 2.71 -13.09 12.95
CA PRO A 18 2.71 -13.80 11.67
C PRO A 18 1.98 -15.15 11.77
N ALA A 19 1.30 -15.53 10.68
CA ALA A 19 0.61 -16.83 10.60
C ALA A 19 1.58 -18.02 10.56
N LYS A 20 2.82 -17.80 10.11
CA LYS A 20 3.90 -18.78 10.07
C LYS A 20 5.17 -18.17 10.65
N ARG A 21 6.06 -19.03 11.13
CA ARG A 21 7.38 -18.62 11.61
C ARG A 21 8.18 -18.01 10.45
N PRO A 22 8.70 -16.79 10.58
CA PRO A 22 9.44 -16.12 9.51
C PRO A 22 10.83 -16.73 9.27
N SER A 23 11.39 -17.47 10.25
CA SER A 23 12.62 -18.23 10.09
C SER A 23 12.70 -19.39 11.10
N PHE A 24 13.62 -20.34 10.88
CA PHE A 24 13.86 -21.44 11.81
C PHE A 24 14.24 -20.98 13.23
N TRP A 25 14.84 -19.80 13.35
CA TRP A 25 15.33 -19.26 14.61
C TRP A 25 14.26 -18.53 15.43
N ILE A 26 13.16 -18.12 14.79
CA ILE A 26 12.09 -17.34 15.42
C ILE A 26 10.95 -18.28 15.82
N GLU A 27 10.69 -18.38 17.12
CA GLU A 27 9.60 -19.19 17.68
C GLU A 27 8.26 -18.48 17.53
N ARG A 28 8.25 -17.18 17.86
CA ARG A 28 7.09 -16.29 17.86
C ARG A 28 7.56 -14.85 17.66
N ALA A 29 6.75 -14.07 16.96
CA ALA A 29 6.94 -12.62 16.84
C ALA A 29 5.58 -11.95 17.01
N ASP A 30 5.39 -11.19 18.07
CA ASP A 30 4.20 -10.37 18.28
C ASP A 30 4.54 -8.93 17.92
N PHE A 31 3.65 -8.25 17.19
CA PHE A 31 3.85 -6.87 16.79
C PHE A 31 2.65 -5.99 17.11
N VAL A 32 2.94 -4.72 17.32
CA VAL A 32 1.99 -3.63 17.47
C VAL A 32 2.44 -2.50 16.55
N ARG A 33 1.55 -2.06 15.66
CA ARG A 33 1.73 -0.89 14.82
C ARG A 33 0.66 0.14 15.18
N GLN A 34 1.08 1.37 15.40
CA GLN A 34 0.22 2.50 15.77
C GLN A 34 0.28 3.56 14.69
N TYR A 35 -0.84 4.28 14.52
CA TYR A 35 -0.97 5.36 13.56
C TYR A 35 -1.44 6.63 14.26
N GLN A 36 -1.08 7.78 13.69
CA GLN A 36 -1.49 9.11 14.14
C GLN A 36 -2.09 9.90 12.99
N LYS A 37 -3.00 10.82 13.30
CA LYS A 37 -3.56 11.75 12.32
C LYS A 37 -2.70 13.00 12.19
N ILE A 38 -2.29 13.33 10.98
CA ILE A 38 -1.58 14.58 10.62
C ILE A 38 -2.28 15.19 9.41
N GLY A 39 -2.88 16.37 9.59
CA GLY A 39 -3.76 16.96 8.59
C GLY A 39 -4.94 16.03 8.28
N GLN A 40 -5.06 15.64 7.01
CA GLN A 40 -6.11 14.71 6.54
C GLN A 40 -5.65 13.24 6.48
N PHE A 41 -4.40 12.95 6.87
CA PHE A 41 -3.81 11.62 6.69
C PHE A 41 -3.57 10.90 8.00
N TRP A 42 -3.77 9.59 7.99
CA TRP A 42 -3.37 8.69 9.06
C TRP A 42 -2.03 8.04 8.70
N LEU A 43 -0.99 8.36 9.47
CA LEU A 43 0.39 7.99 9.18
C LEU A 43 0.97 7.11 10.29
N PRO A 44 1.93 6.22 9.99
CA PRO A 44 2.59 5.42 11.01
C PRO A 44 3.16 6.30 12.13
N LEU A 45 2.95 5.93 13.37
CA LEU A 45 3.55 6.58 14.53
C LEU A 45 4.68 5.71 15.08
N LYS A 46 4.37 4.44 15.33
CA LYS A 46 5.29 3.53 16.01
C LYS A 46 5.03 2.08 15.65
N ASP A 47 6.11 1.33 15.46
CA ASP A 47 6.10 -0.13 15.42
C ASP A 47 6.87 -0.69 16.60
N GLU A 48 6.29 -1.67 17.28
CA GLU A 48 6.95 -2.47 18.31
C GLU A 48 6.80 -3.94 17.96
N THR A 49 7.90 -4.69 17.98
CA THR A 49 7.89 -6.14 17.73
C THR A 49 8.67 -6.86 18.81
N VAL A 50 8.03 -7.80 19.49
CA VAL A 50 8.63 -8.69 20.47
C VAL A 50 8.87 -10.05 19.82
N VAL A 51 10.13 -10.44 19.68
CA VAL A 51 10.57 -11.66 19.01
C VAL A 51 11.16 -12.63 20.01
N HIS A 52 10.60 -13.85 20.06
CA HIS A 52 11.13 -14.97 20.82
C HIS A 52 12.06 -15.81 19.93
N VAL A 53 13.33 -15.89 20.31
CA VAL A 53 14.38 -16.59 19.55
C VAL A 53 14.87 -17.82 20.32
N ARG A 54 14.90 -18.98 19.65
CA ARG A 54 15.23 -20.29 20.24
C ARG A 54 16.48 -20.33 21.12
N LEU A 55 17.54 -19.64 20.71
CA LEU A 55 18.85 -19.69 21.38
C LEU A 55 19.27 -18.37 22.03
N LYS A 56 18.53 -17.28 21.81
CA LYS A 56 18.94 -15.90 22.16
C LYS A 56 17.90 -15.10 22.96
N GLY A 57 16.89 -15.79 23.50
CA GLY A 57 15.87 -15.20 24.37
C GLY A 57 14.94 -14.24 23.63
N VAL A 58 14.40 -13.25 24.35
CA VAL A 58 13.50 -12.22 23.81
C VAL A 58 14.30 -11.06 23.21
N LYS A 59 13.85 -10.55 22.06
CA LYS A 59 14.33 -9.33 21.41
C LYS A 59 13.16 -8.38 21.20
N ILE A 60 13.39 -7.10 21.41
CA ILE A 60 12.40 -6.05 21.17
C ILE A 60 12.96 -5.14 20.08
N LEU A 61 12.19 -4.97 19.02
CA LEU A 61 12.43 -3.99 17.96
C LEU A 61 11.43 -2.86 18.13
N MET A 62 11.92 -1.63 18.22
CA MET A 62 11.09 -0.43 18.18
C MET A 62 11.48 0.40 16.96
N ILE A 63 10.49 0.91 16.25
CA ILE A 63 10.64 1.88 15.17
C ILE A 63 9.71 3.02 15.50
N ASP A 64 10.28 4.17 15.88
CA ASP A 64 9.54 5.41 16.04
C ASP A 64 9.62 6.16 14.70
N HIS A 65 8.45 6.40 14.09
CA HIS A 65 8.37 7.15 12.84
C HIS A 65 8.34 8.65 13.19
N GLY A 66 9.24 9.41 12.56
CA GLY A 66 9.45 10.83 12.85
C GLY A 66 8.36 11.75 12.31
N ASP A 67 8.59 13.06 12.44
CA ASP A 67 7.62 14.11 12.12
C ASP A 67 7.34 14.17 10.61
N TYR A 68 6.29 13.47 10.19
CA TYR A 68 5.81 13.57 8.81
C TYR A 68 5.28 14.98 8.55
N ALA A 69 5.82 15.60 7.50
CA ALA A 69 5.28 16.82 6.91
C ALA A 69 4.38 16.44 5.73
N VAL A 70 3.13 16.90 5.77
CA VAL A 70 2.15 16.75 4.69
C VAL A 70 2.10 18.08 3.93
N ASN A 71 2.35 18.05 2.62
CA ASN A 71 2.19 19.23 1.77
C ASN A 71 0.71 19.35 1.34
N GLU A 72 0.12 20.54 1.45
CA GLU A 72 -1.31 20.78 1.19
C GLU A 72 -1.65 20.97 -0.31
N ASP A 73 -0.68 20.85 -1.21
CA ASP A 73 -0.78 21.38 -2.59
C ASP A 73 -1.59 20.54 -3.59
N THR A 74 -2.37 19.55 -3.15
CA THR A 74 -3.19 18.74 -4.08
C THR A 74 -4.67 19.03 -3.91
N PRO A 75 -5.29 19.86 -4.79
CA PRO A 75 -6.72 20.10 -4.72
C PRO A 75 -7.50 18.82 -5.04
N GLU A 76 -8.33 18.40 -4.09
CA GLU A 76 -9.28 17.30 -4.22
C GLU A 76 -10.35 17.64 -5.26
N LYS A 77 -10.17 17.17 -6.50
CA LYS A 77 -11.16 17.36 -7.56
C LYS A 77 -12.23 16.26 -7.48
N GLN A 78 -13.21 16.44 -6.59
CA GLN A 78 -14.46 15.69 -6.67
C GLN A 78 -15.51 16.51 -7.43
N ASP A 79 -15.78 16.13 -8.68
CA ASP A 79 -17.08 16.38 -9.33
C ASP A 79 -17.23 15.42 -10.53
N VAL A 80 -17.68 14.18 -10.28
CA VAL A 80 -18.11 13.26 -11.35
C VAL A 80 -19.61 13.45 -11.53
N ARG A 81 -19.98 14.38 -12.42
CA ARG A 81 -21.36 14.47 -12.92
C ARG A 81 -21.64 13.26 -13.80
N SER A 82 -22.54 12.42 -13.33
CA SER A 82 -23.11 11.29 -14.05
C SER A 82 -24.00 11.81 -15.19
N SER A 83 -23.58 11.59 -16.44
CA SER A 83 -24.44 11.71 -17.62
C SER A 83 -24.50 10.35 -18.30
N ASN A 84 -25.59 9.62 -18.08
CA ASN A 84 -25.97 8.51 -18.93
C ASN A 84 -26.86 9.08 -20.05
N ASP A 85 -26.46 8.95 -21.32
CA ASP A 85 -27.43 8.81 -22.40
C ASP A 85 -26.84 8.06 -23.62
N THR A 86 -27.29 6.82 -23.75
CA THR A 86 -27.70 6.05 -24.94
C THR A 86 -26.78 5.86 -26.16
N ALA A 87 -26.59 4.58 -26.47
CA ALA A 87 -25.89 3.98 -27.60
C ALA A 87 -26.66 4.04 -28.93
N GLU A 88 -25.92 4.15 -30.03
CA GLU A 88 -26.09 3.66 -31.43
C GLU A 88 -24.85 4.25 -32.15
N GLU A 89 -23.99 3.56 -32.90
CA GLU A 89 -24.22 2.65 -34.01
C GLU A 89 -22.88 1.94 -34.33
N LEU A 90 -22.95 0.62 -34.50
CA LEU A 90 -21.88 -0.25 -35.00
C LEU A 90 -21.61 0.01 -36.50
N SER A 91 -20.39 -0.33 -36.95
CA SER A 91 -20.02 -0.68 -38.34
C SER A 91 -19.30 0.38 -39.18
N ALA A 92 -17.97 0.45 -39.05
CA ALA A 92 -17.06 0.22 -40.18
C ALA A 92 -15.58 0.20 -39.72
N ALA A 93 -14.88 -0.89 -40.00
CA ALA A 93 -13.43 -0.91 -40.18
C ALA A 93 -13.13 -1.82 -41.39
N PRO A 94 -11.95 -1.72 -42.02
CA PRO A 94 -11.31 -0.56 -42.64
C PRO A 94 -11.00 -0.89 -44.14
N PRO A 95 -10.16 -0.11 -44.85
CA PRO A 95 -9.08 -0.84 -45.51
C PRO A 95 -7.69 -0.27 -45.23
N ALA A 96 -6.75 -1.20 -45.32
CA ALA A 96 -5.35 -1.09 -44.96
C ALA A 96 -4.56 -0.09 -45.80
N SER A 97 -3.45 0.40 -45.23
CA SER A 97 -2.23 0.62 -45.99
C SER A 97 -1.08 0.06 -45.18
N VAL A 98 -0.58 -1.06 -45.70
CA VAL A 98 0.64 -1.75 -45.29
C VAL A 98 1.83 -0.83 -45.61
N SER A 99 2.73 -0.66 -44.66
CA SER A 99 4.14 -0.39 -44.94
C SER A 99 4.96 -1.18 -43.93
N ASP A 100 5.38 -2.35 -44.38
CA ASP A 100 6.47 -3.12 -43.80
C ASP A 100 7.78 -2.36 -44.00
N SER A 101 8.60 -2.30 -42.95
CA SER A 101 10.08 -2.23 -43.01
C SER A 101 10.67 -2.54 -41.62
N GLU A 102 10.84 -3.84 -41.38
CA GLU A 102 11.97 -4.56 -40.77
C GLU A 102 12.71 -4.02 -39.52
N GLU A 103 12.53 -4.80 -38.44
CA GLU A 103 13.50 -5.39 -37.49
C GLU A 103 14.95 -4.87 -37.39
N SER A 104 15.35 -4.52 -36.15
CA SER A 104 16.72 -4.72 -35.64
C SER A 104 16.78 -4.68 -34.11
N GLY A 105 17.19 -5.80 -33.49
CA GLY A 105 18.29 -5.80 -32.51
C GLY A 105 18.01 -5.53 -31.02
N GLN A 106 17.86 -6.63 -30.27
CA GLN A 106 18.34 -6.97 -28.91
C GLN A 106 19.03 -5.92 -28.01
N GLU A 107 18.62 -5.88 -26.74
CA GLU A 107 19.42 -6.00 -25.47
C GLU A 107 18.51 -5.53 -24.30
N GLY A 108 18.23 -6.23 -23.20
CA GLY A 108 19.04 -7.17 -22.42
C GLY A 108 19.51 -6.49 -21.14
N TYR A 109 18.73 -6.50 -20.05
CA TYR A 109 19.25 -6.23 -18.71
C TYR A 109 18.63 -7.17 -17.67
N ARG A 110 19.55 -7.88 -17.00
CA ARG A 110 19.36 -8.79 -15.87
C ARG A 110 18.92 -8.05 -14.61
#